data_AF-A0ABD7I644-F1
#
_entry.id   AF-A0ABD7I644-F1
#
_cell.length_a   1.000
_cell.length_b   1.000
_cell.length_c   1.000
_cell.angle_alpha   90.00
_cell.angle_beta   90.00
_cell.angle_gamma   90.00
#
_symmetry.space_group_name_H-M   'P 1'
#
loop_
_entity.id
_entity.type
_entity.pdbx_description
1 polymer ?
#
loop_
_entity_poly.entity_id
_entity_poly.type
_entity_poly.pdbx_seq_one_letter_code
_entity_poly.pdbx_strand_id
1 'polypeptide(L)' 'MMVKPPLKKLESQVDSKYTLVTLAAKRARELTDGEPCLAESTHATDKPVSLAFYEIAEGEVTYKRTKEGIK' A
#
# COMPACT_ATOMS: atom_id res chain seq x y z
N MET A 1 -1.16 14.34 16.56
CA MET A 1 -1.65 13.43 15.51
C MET A 1 -0.71 13.50 14.33
N MET A 2 0.16 12.51 14.15
CA MET A 2 0.98 12.36 12.95
C MET A 2 0.33 11.27 12.09
N VAL A 3 -0.15 11.64 10.91
CA VAL A 3 -0.57 10.66 9.90
C VAL A 3 0.73 10.10 9.29
N LYS A 4 1.31 9.11 9.97
CA LYS A 4 2.36 8.28 9.38
C LYS A 4 1.65 7.19 8.57
N PRO A 5 2.18 6.79 7.41
CA PRO A 5 3.32 7.37 6.70
C PRO A 5 3.00 8.69 5.97
N PRO A 6 3.99 9.57 5.74
CA PRO A 6 3.79 10.79 4.96
C PRO A 6 3.44 10.45 3.51
N LEU A 7 2.35 11.02 2.99
CA LEU A 7 1.88 10.82 1.61
C LEU A 7 2.99 11.03 0.57
N LYS A 8 3.91 11.96 0.81
CA LYS A 8 5.05 12.22 -0.08
C LYS A 8 5.97 10.99 -0.27
N LYS A 9 6.11 10.15 0.76
CA LYS A 9 6.89 8.89 0.67
C LYS A 9 6.14 7.85 -0.16
N LEU A 10 4.81 7.79 -0.02
CA LEU A 10 3.95 6.91 -0.82
C LEU A 10 3.95 7.32 -2.29
N GLU A 11 3.87 8.62 -2.58
CA GLU A 11 3.94 9.17 -3.94
C GLU A 11 5.28 8.89 -4.62
N SER A 12 6.38 8.75 -3.87
CA SER A 12 7.67 8.36 -4.46
C SER A 12 7.76 6.88 -4.84
N GLN A 13 6.88 6.03 -4.31
CA GLN A 13 6.84 4.58 -4.59
C GLN A 13 5.93 4.22 -5.77
N VAL A 14 5.10 5.16 -6.23
CA VAL A 14 4.06 4.93 -7.25
C VAL A 14 4.08 6.02 -8.32
N ASP A 15 3.78 5.64 -9.56
CA ASP A 15 3.77 6.59 -10.68
C ASP A 15 2.59 7.58 -10.63
N SER A 16 1.50 7.23 -9.94
CA SER A 16 0.27 8.01 -9.93
C SER A 16 -0.54 7.80 -8.65
N LYS A 17 -1.22 8.85 -8.20
CA LYS A 17 -2.17 8.81 -7.07
C LYS A 17 -3.26 7.77 -7.26
N TYR A 18 -3.73 7.55 -8.49
CA TYR A 18 -4.72 6.51 -8.77
C TYR A 18 -4.15 5.11 -8.56
N THR A 19 -2.91 4.88 -9.00
CA THR A 19 -2.21 3.61 -8.77
C THR A 19 -2.01 3.36 -7.28
N LEU A 20 -1.66 4.39 -6.50
CA LEU A 20 -1.55 4.30 -5.05
C LEU A 20 -2.86 3.86 -4.41
N VAL A 21 -3.98 4.50 -4.77
CA VAL A 21 -5.30 4.18 -4.21
C VAL A 21 -5.72 2.76 -4.58
N THR A 22 -5.55 2.34 -5.84
CA THR A 22 -5.90 0.99 -6.27
C THR A 22 -5.00 -0.08 -5.62
N LEU A 23 -3.70 0.19 -5.49
CA LEU A 23 -2.74 -0.70 -4.82
C LEU A 23 -3.10 -0.87 -3.34
N ALA A 24 -3.29 0.24 -2.62
CA ALA A 24 -3.69 0.23 -1.22
C ALA A 24 -5.04 -0.46 -1.01
N ALA A 25 -6.03 -0.23 -1.88
CA ALA A 25 -7.33 -0.88 -1.78
C ALA A 25 -7.26 -2.39 -2.00
N LYS A 26 -6.47 -2.86 -2.98
CA LYS A 26 -6.24 -4.29 -3.20
C LYS A 26 -5.57 -4.93 -1.98
N ARG A 27 -4.50 -4.30 -1.50
CA ARG A 27 -3.76 -4.83 -0.35
C ARG A 27 -4.58 -4.80 0.94
N ALA A 28 -5.37 -3.75 1.17
CA ALA A 28 -6.29 -3.68 2.29
C ALA A 28 -7.33 -4.82 2.28
N ARG A 29 -7.76 -5.26 1.08
CA ARG A 29 -8.66 -6.40 0.94
C ARG A 29 -7.96 -7.71 1.33
N GLU A 30 -6.73 -7.93 0.88
CA GLU A 30 -5.91 -9.09 1.30
C GLU A 30 -5.76 -9.16 2.81
N LEU A 31 -5.45 -8.03 3.46
CA LEU A 31 -5.38 -7.93 4.93
C LEU A 31 -6.73 -8.19 5.61
N THR A 32 -7.84 -7.83 4.96
CA THR A 32 -9.20 -8.12 5.47
C THR A 32 -9.54 -9.60 5.31
N ASP A 33 -9.06 -10.25 4.25
CA ASP A 33 -9.27 -11.67 3.97
C ASP A 33 -8.42 -12.56 4.91
N GLY A 34 -7.52 -11.98 5.70
CA GLY A 34 -6.74 -12.66 6.75
C GLY A 34 -5.25 -12.82 6.44
N GLU A 35 -4.76 -12.18 5.37
CA GLU A 35 -3.33 -12.18 5.06
C GLU A 35 -2.53 -11.46 6.15
N PRO A 36 -1.32 -11.96 6.49
CA PRO A 36 -0.47 -11.33 7.48
C PRO A 36 0.01 -9.97 6.96
N CYS A 37 0.03 -8.98 7.86
CA CYS A 37 0.67 -7.71 7.58
C CYS A 37 2.19 -7.89 7.60
N LEU A 38 2.85 -7.44 6.55
CA LEU A 38 4.31 -7.51 6.37
C LEU A 38 5.01 -6.28 6.94
N ALA A 39 4.28 -5.22 7.29
CA ALA A 39 4.89 -4.02 7.83
C ALA A 39 5.40 -4.28 9.25
N GLU A 40 6.68 -3.98 9.51
CA GLU A 40 7.24 -4.09 10.86
C GLU A 40 6.75 -2.94 11.76
N SER A 41 6.47 -1.78 11.17
CA SER A 41 5.99 -0.59 11.88
C SER A 41 4.46 -0.53 12.01
N THR A 42 3.81 -1.61 12.45
CA THR A 42 2.39 -1.63 12.87
C THR A 42 2.16 -0.83 14.17
N HIS A 43 2.79 0.33 14.30
CA HIS A 43 2.62 1.22 15.44
C HIS A 43 1.23 1.85 15.39
N ALA A 44 0.26 1.17 16.01
CA ALA A 44 -1.02 1.70 16.49
C ALA A 44 -2.19 1.81 15.49
N THR A 45 -2.31 0.94 14.48
CA THR A 45 -3.56 0.87 13.70
C THR A 45 -3.92 -0.54 13.26
N ASP A 46 -5.11 -0.99 13.64
CA ASP A 46 -5.71 -2.25 13.19
C ASP A 46 -6.51 -2.09 11.88
N LYS A 47 -6.53 -0.87 11.31
CA LYS A 47 -7.27 -0.60 10.07
C LYS A 47 -6.49 -1.15 8.86
N PRO A 48 -7.10 -2.02 8.05
CA PRO A 48 -6.41 -2.67 6.92
C PRO A 48 -5.91 -1.66 5.88
N VAL A 49 -6.66 -0.57 5.67
CA VAL A 49 -6.25 0.50 4.75
C VAL A 49 -5.00 1.22 5.24
N SER A 50 -4.90 1.48 6.54
CA SER A 50 -3.74 2.14 7.11
C SER A 50 -2.51 1.23 7.06
N LEU A 51 -2.68 -0.06 7.38
CA LEU A 51 -1.64 -1.07 7.26
C LEU A 51 -1.11 -1.20 5.82
N ALA A 52 -2.00 -1.24 4.82
CA ALA A 52 -1.61 -1.26 3.42
C ALA A 52 -0.74 -0.05 3.04
N PHE A 53 -1.03 1.15 3.58
CA PHE A 53 -0.18 2.32 3.35
C PHE A 53 1.19 2.17 4.04
N TYR A 54 1.28 1.59 5.24
CA TYR A 54 2.57 1.34 5.87
C TYR A 54 3.43 0.38 5.04
N GLU A 55 2.86 -0.73 4.56
CA GLU A 55 3.57 -1.70 3.72
C GLU A 55 4.08 -1.06 2.42
N ILE A 56 3.27 -0.23 1.75
CA ILE A 56 3.70 0.51 0.55
C ILE A 56 4.80 1.52 0.90
N ALA A 57 4.73 2.16 2.06
CA ALA A 57 5.74 3.13 2.49
C ALA A 57 7.07 2.49 2.93
N GLU A 58 7.04 1.24 3.39
CA GLU A 58 8.23 0.43 3.68
C GLU A 58 8.82 -0.20 2.42
N GLY A 59 8.01 -0.38 1.37
CA GLY A 59 8.43 -0.98 0.10
C GLY A 59 8.17 -2.48 0.03
N GLU A 60 7.48 -3.04 1.02
CA GLU A 60 7.05 -4.44 1.07
C GLU A 60 6.01 -4.74 -0.03
N VAL A 61 5.17 -3.75 -0.36
CA VAL A 61 4.13 -3.88 -1.38
C VAL A 61 4.44 -2.95 -2.56
N THR A 62 4.69 -3.57 -3.73
CA THR A 62 4.94 -2.87 -4.99
C THR A 62 3.91 -3.28 -6.05
N TYR A 63 3.79 -2.48 -7.10
CA TYR A 63 2.92 -2.78 -8.23
C TYR A 63 3.75 -3.09 -9.46
N LYS A 64 3.29 -4.04 -10.26
CA LYS A 64 3.85 -4.32 -11.57
C LYS A 64 2.86 -3.85 -12.63
N ARG A 65 3.30 -2.96 -13.52
CA ARG A 65 2.54 -2.66 -14.74
C ARG A 65 2.74 -3.79 -15.73
N THR A 66 1.69 -4.58 -15.96
CA THR A 66 1.61 -5.44 -17.14
C THR A 66 1.44 -4.53 -18.37
N LYS A 67 2.55 -4.20 -19.03
CA LYS A 67 2.51 -3.70 -20.41
C LYS A 67 2.28 -4.91 -21.33
N GLU A 68 1.07 -5.44 -21.34
CA GLU A 68 0.66 -6.37 -22.39
C GLU A 68 -0.46 -5.70 -23.18
N GLY A 69 -0.02 -4.88 -24.15
CA GLY A 69 -0.81 -4.71 -25.34
C GLY A 69 -0.89 -6.07 -26.00
N ILE A 70 -2.02 -6.75 -25.82
CA ILE A 70 -2.39 -7.88 -26.67
C ILE A 70 -2.55 -7.29 -28.07
N LYS A 71 -1.56 -7.53 -28.92
CA LYS A 71 -1.65 -7.29 -30.35
C LYS A 71 -2.46 -8.41 -31.00
#